data_AF-A0A7G2CLG0-F1
#
_entry.id   AF-A0A7G2CLG0-F1
#
_cell.length_a   1.000
_cell.length_b   1.000
_cell.length_c   1.000
_cell.angle_alpha   90.00
_cell.angle_beta   90.00
_cell.angle_gamma   90.00
#
_symmetry.space_group_name_H-M   'P 1'
#
loop_
_entity.id
_entity.type
_entity.pdbx_description
1 polymer ?
#
loop_
_entity_poly.entity_id
_entity_poly.type
_entity_poly.pdbx_seq_one_letter_code
_entity_poly.pdbx_strand_id
1 'polypeptide(L)'
;MWNAVRNWFTEEEHEELDQHQLKQNAIEQSIKVTREMAEVQEALQKSTRGTRLIRQRLLELHEQVEALLLESCDVIHKPATVGEHSCTENHVKMQRTRGALLEELTEVREPLEERLVSLVAKEYELQVRFSGLEVQRLLIEKELGEKISPQEMEERLERLVLPPSPVEVTINYETRDEGDTW
;
A
#
# COMPACT_ATOMS: atom_id res chain seq x y z
N MET A 1 63.86 8.97 -14.20
CA MET A 1 63.48 8.47 -15.54
C MET A 1 62.04 7.93 -15.52
N TRP A 2 61.09 8.75 -15.03
CA TRP A 2 59.66 8.38 -14.85
C TRP A 2 58.69 9.47 -15.37
N ASN A 3 59.18 10.46 -16.11
CA ASN A 3 58.36 11.57 -16.62
C ASN A 3 57.98 11.43 -18.10
N ALA A 4 58.32 10.31 -18.76
CA ALA A 4 58.15 10.14 -20.21
C ALA A 4 57.04 9.17 -20.62
N VAL A 5 56.25 8.66 -19.66
CA VAL A 5 55.12 7.75 -19.95
C VAL A 5 53.77 8.48 -19.91
N ARG A 6 53.75 9.77 -19.55
CA ARG A 6 52.50 10.52 -19.33
C ARG A 6 51.94 11.23 -20.57
N ASN A 7 52.66 11.28 -21.68
CA ASN A 7 52.26 12.01 -22.89
C ASN A 7 52.22 11.08 -24.10
N TRP A 8 51.41 10.01 -24.03
CA TRP A 8 51.23 9.09 -25.16
C TRP A 8 49.87 9.20 -25.84
N PHE A 9 48.96 9.96 -25.25
CA PHE A 9 47.67 10.27 -25.84
C PHE A 9 47.61 11.75 -26.21
N THR A 10 47.03 12.06 -27.36
CA THR A 10 46.64 13.44 -27.70
C THR A 10 45.52 13.91 -26.77
N GLU A 11 45.28 15.22 -26.66
CA GLU A 11 44.14 15.75 -25.87
C GLU A 11 42.81 15.16 -26.35
N GLU A 12 42.65 14.91 -27.65
CA GLU A 12 41.48 14.24 -28.25
C GLU A 12 41.34 12.78 -27.80
N GLU A 13 42.43 12.00 -27.74
CA GLU A 13 42.37 10.61 -27.30
C GLU A 13 42.07 10.49 -25.79
N HIS A 14 42.49 11.47 -24.99
CA HIS A 14 42.12 11.56 -23.58
C HIS A 14 40.62 11.88 -23.41
N GLU A 15 40.07 12.81 -24.20
CA GLU A 15 38.64 13.13 -24.18
C GLU A 15 37.77 11.94 -24.63
N GLU A 16 38.20 11.17 -25.63
CA GLU A 16 37.49 9.96 -26.07
C GLU A 16 37.47 8.86 -25.00
N LEU A 17 38.59 8.69 -24.28
CA LEU A 17 38.71 7.69 -23.21
C LEU A 17 37.84 8.05 -21.99
N ASP A 18 37.79 9.33 -21.64
CA ASP A 18 36.93 9.85 -20.57
C ASP A 18 35.44 9.71 -20.94
N GLN A 19 35.07 9.99 -22.19
CA GLN A 19 33.70 9.76 -22.69
C GLN A 19 33.33 8.28 -22.69
N HIS A 20 34.27 7.39 -23.03
CA HIS A 20 34.04 5.95 -23.00
C HIS A 20 33.83 5.43 -21.57
N GLN A 21 34.62 5.90 -20.60
CA GLN A 21 34.45 5.55 -19.19
C GLN A 21 33.12 6.07 -18.63
N LEU A 22 32.72 7.30 -18.98
CA LEU A 22 31.43 7.86 -18.58
C LEU A 22 30.26 7.01 -19.11
N LYS A 23 30.31 6.60 -20.38
CA LYS A 23 29.29 5.73 -20.98
C LYS A 23 29.26 4.34 -20.33
N GLN A 24 30.42 3.76 -20.03
CA GLN A 24 30.49 2.48 -19.33
C GLN A 24 29.86 2.57 -17.93
N ASN A 25 30.19 3.62 -17.17
CA ASN A 25 29.60 3.85 -15.85
C ASN A 25 28.08 4.04 -15.93
N ALA A 26 27.58 4.81 -16.90
CA ALA A 26 26.16 5.02 -17.11
C ALA A 26 25.43 3.71 -17.49
N ILE A 27 26.04 2.84 -18.30
CA ILE A 27 25.50 1.51 -18.62
C ILE A 27 25.43 0.63 -17.37
N GLU A 28 26.49 0.59 -16.55
CA GLU A 28 26.49 -0.18 -15.30
C GLU A 28 25.40 0.30 -14.33
N GLN A 29 25.24 1.61 -14.21
CA GLN A 29 24.17 2.22 -13.41
C GLN A 29 22.79 1.89 -13.98
N SER A 30 22.61 1.93 -15.30
CA SER A 30 21.35 1.57 -15.97
C SER A 30 20.94 0.12 -15.65
N ILE A 31 21.89 -0.82 -15.73
CA ILE A 31 21.65 -2.23 -15.40
C ILE A 31 21.25 -2.37 -13.93
N LYS A 32 21.94 -1.67 -13.03
CA LYS A 32 21.64 -1.70 -11.59
C LYS A 32 20.25 -1.16 -11.30
N VAL A 33 19.92 0.04 -11.80
CA VAL A 33 18.60 0.67 -11.63
C VAL A 33 17.50 -0.23 -12.19
N THR A 34 17.70 -0.82 -13.36
CA THR A 34 16.71 -1.74 -13.97
C THR A 34 16.43 -2.96 -13.10
N ARG A 35 17.47 -3.55 -12.48
CA ARG A 35 17.29 -4.68 -11.56
C ARG A 35 16.56 -4.26 -10.29
N GLU A 36 16.97 -3.15 -9.68
CA GLU A 36 16.30 -2.64 -8.48
C GLU A 36 14.83 -2.28 -8.75
N MET A 37 14.52 -1.70 -9.91
CA MET A 37 13.15 -1.41 -10.32
C MET A 37 12.30 -2.68 -10.42
N ALA A 38 12.84 -3.75 -11.01
CA ALA A 38 12.13 -5.02 -11.12
C ALA A 38 11.84 -5.63 -9.73
N GLU A 39 12.81 -5.60 -8.82
CA GLU A 39 12.63 -6.07 -7.44
C GLU A 39 11.59 -5.25 -6.66
N VAL A 40 11.63 -3.92 -6.78
CA VAL A 40 10.66 -3.03 -6.14
C VAL A 40 9.26 -3.23 -6.73
N GLN A 41 9.15 -3.43 -8.04
CA GLN A 41 7.87 -3.69 -8.70
C GLN A 41 7.27 -5.03 -8.26
N GLU A 42 8.06 -6.09 -8.12
CA GLU A 42 7.59 -7.37 -7.60
C GLU A 42 7.13 -7.24 -6.14
N ALA A 43 7.88 -6.52 -5.31
CA ALA A 43 7.51 -6.25 -3.93
C ALA A 43 6.20 -5.45 -3.84
N LEU A 44 6.01 -4.45 -4.71
CA LEU A 44 4.80 -3.65 -4.76
C LEU A 44 3.59 -4.50 -5.14
N GLN A 45 3.71 -5.35 -6.17
CA GLN A 45 2.64 -6.29 -6.54
C GLN A 45 2.25 -7.25 -5.41
N LYS A 46 3.24 -7.79 -4.67
CA LYS A 46 2.99 -8.64 -3.51
C LYS A 46 2.24 -7.89 -2.41
N SER A 47 2.67 -6.66 -2.12
CA SER A 47 2.05 -5.81 -1.10
C SER A 47 0.60 -5.47 -1.48
N THR A 48 0.36 -4.97 -2.69
CA THR A 48 -0.98 -4.65 -3.22
C THR A 48 -1.93 -5.84 -3.19
N ARG A 49 -1.42 -7.04 -3.52
CA ARG A 49 -2.21 -8.27 -3.40
C ARG A 49 -2.56 -8.57 -1.95
N GLY A 50 -1.61 -8.45 -1.03
CA GLY A 50 -1.81 -8.65 0.41
C GLY A 50 -2.87 -7.69 0.98
N THR A 51 -2.74 -6.40 0.69
CA THR A 51 -3.71 -5.36 1.08
C THR A 51 -5.10 -5.66 0.57
N ARG A 52 -5.25 -6.06 -0.70
CA ARG A 52 -6.55 -6.42 -1.26
C ARG A 52 -7.20 -7.59 -0.52
N LEU A 53 -6.43 -8.63 -0.22
CA LEU A 53 -6.93 -9.80 0.51
C LEU A 53 -7.38 -9.45 1.93
N ILE A 54 -6.60 -8.64 2.65
CA ILE A 54 -6.96 -8.22 4.02
C ILE A 54 -8.19 -7.32 4.00
N ARG A 55 -8.28 -6.36 3.06
CA ARG A 55 -9.48 -5.52 2.89
C ARG A 55 -10.73 -6.36 2.64
N GLN A 56 -10.64 -7.35 1.75
CA GLN A 56 -11.75 -8.25 1.49
C GLN A 56 -12.15 -9.02 2.75
N ARG A 57 -11.18 -9.53 3.50
CA ARG A 57 -11.47 -10.26 4.75
C ARG A 57 -12.12 -9.37 5.81
N LEU A 58 -11.69 -8.12 5.92
CA LEU A 58 -12.30 -7.15 6.84
C LEU A 58 -13.75 -6.83 6.44
N LEU A 59 -14.05 -6.71 5.14
CA LEU A 59 -15.42 -6.54 4.65
C LEU A 59 -16.30 -7.76 4.98
N GLU A 60 -15.81 -8.96 4.74
CA GLU A 60 -16.53 -10.19 5.09
C GLU A 60 -16.82 -10.29 6.61
N LEU A 61 -15.86 -9.87 7.45
CA LEU A 61 -16.07 -9.81 8.91
C LEU A 61 -17.11 -8.76 9.29
N HIS A 62 -17.11 -7.60 8.62
CA HIS A 62 -18.11 -6.57 8.84
C HIS A 62 -19.52 -7.07 8.50
N GLU A 63 -19.70 -7.73 7.36
CA GLU A 63 -20.98 -8.33 6.96
C GLU A 63 -21.45 -9.41 7.96
N GLN A 64 -20.53 -10.21 8.51
CA GLN A 64 -20.85 -11.20 9.54
C GLN A 64 -21.32 -10.54 10.85
N VAL A 65 -20.66 -9.45 11.26
CA VAL A 65 -21.09 -8.67 12.43
C VAL A 65 -22.49 -8.09 12.21
N GLU A 66 -22.75 -7.48 11.06
CA GLU A 66 -24.06 -6.92 10.73
C GLU A 66 -25.17 -7.98 10.74
N ALA A 67 -24.91 -9.15 10.15
CA ALA A 67 -25.85 -10.27 10.16
C ALA A 67 -26.17 -10.74 11.59
N LEU A 68 -25.15 -10.91 12.44
CA LEU A 68 -25.34 -11.30 13.85
C LEU A 68 -26.13 -10.25 14.65
N LEU A 69 -25.91 -8.97 14.37
CA LEU A 69 -26.66 -7.88 14.99
C LEU A 69 -28.14 -7.92 14.55
N LEU A 70 -28.41 -8.10 13.25
CA LEU A 70 -29.78 -8.17 12.71
C LEU A 70 -30.55 -9.40 13.23
N GLU A 71 -29.94 -10.58 13.25
CA GLU A 71 -30.55 -11.79 13.81
C GLU A 71 -30.89 -11.62 15.31
N SER A 72 -30.09 -10.85 16.05
CA SER A 72 -30.35 -10.57 17.47
C SER A 72 -31.53 -9.59 17.68
N CYS A 73 -31.80 -8.68 16.74
CA CYS A 73 -32.89 -7.71 16.83
C CYS A 73 -34.26 -8.35 16.62
N ASP A 74 -34.38 -9.36 15.75
CA ASP A 74 -35.64 -10.05 15.47
C ASP A 74 -36.14 -10.91 16.65
N VAL A 75 -35.22 -11.39 17.49
CA VAL A 75 -35.57 -12.17 18.70
C VAL A 75 -36.13 -11.27 19.82
N ILE A 76 -35.81 -9.98 19.82
CA ILE A 76 -36.25 -9.01 20.84
C ILE A 76 -37.68 -8.52 20.58
N HIS A 77 -38.19 -8.61 19.35
CA HIS A 77 -39.51 -8.08 18.97
C HIS A 77 -40.67 -9.09 18.99
N LYS A 78 -40.46 -10.35 19.41
CA LYS A 78 -41.59 -11.27 19.62
C LYS A 78 -42.34 -10.87 20.91
N PRO A 79 -43.65 -10.50 20.83
CA PRO A 79 -44.40 -10.12 22.02
C PRO A 79 -44.45 -11.30 22.99
N ALA A 80 -44.05 -11.05 24.23
CA ALA A 80 -44.03 -12.04 25.29
C ALA A 80 -45.45 -12.60 25.51
N THR A 81 -45.66 -13.86 25.17
CA THR A 81 -46.83 -14.61 25.63
C THR A 81 -46.59 -15.01 27.08
N VAL A 82 -47.51 -14.56 27.95
CA VAL A 82 -47.62 -14.74 29.41
C VAL A 82 -46.82 -15.93 29.97
N GLY A 83 -45.73 -15.63 30.69
CA GLY A 83 -44.80 -16.58 31.29
C GLY A 83 -43.44 -15.95 31.64
N GLU A 84 -43.46 -14.83 32.38
CA GLU A 84 -42.42 -13.78 32.41
C GLU A 84 -41.03 -14.13 32.97
N HIS A 85 -40.76 -15.34 33.48
CA HIS A 85 -39.43 -15.70 33.98
C HIS A 85 -38.53 -16.39 32.93
N SER A 86 -39.10 -17.02 31.89
CA SER A 86 -38.31 -17.70 30.86
C SER A 86 -37.81 -16.75 29.76
N CYS A 87 -38.52 -15.64 29.55
CA CYS A 87 -38.17 -14.64 28.53
C CYS A 87 -36.96 -13.80 28.97
N THR A 88 -36.84 -13.46 30.26
CA THR A 88 -35.72 -12.69 30.81
C THR A 88 -34.42 -13.49 30.84
N GLU A 89 -34.44 -14.75 31.25
CA GLU A 89 -33.24 -15.61 31.23
C GLU A 89 -32.73 -15.90 29.81
N ASN A 90 -33.64 -16.15 28.87
CA ASN A 90 -33.27 -16.38 27.47
C ASN A 90 -32.73 -15.10 26.81
N HIS A 91 -33.30 -13.94 27.14
CA HIS A 91 -32.79 -12.65 26.68
C HIS A 91 -31.38 -12.37 27.23
N VAL A 92 -31.15 -12.62 28.52
CA VAL A 92 -29.81 -12.46 29.15
C VAL A 92 -28.80 -13.44 28.55
N LYS A 93 -29.18 -14.70 28.31
CA LYS A 93 -28.31 -15.68 27.63
C LYS A 93 -27.95 -15.23 26.23
N MET A 94 -28.92 -14.75 25.45
CA MET A 94 -28.69 -14.25 24.10
C MET A 94 -27.76 -13.03 24.09
N GLN A 95 -27.95 -12.07 24.99
CA GLN A 95 -27.05 -10.91 25.12
C GLN A 95 -25.62 -11.32 25.48
N ARG A 96 -25.45 -12.34 26.34
CA ARG A 96 -24.12 -12.90 26.68
C ARG A 96 -23.47 -13.61 25.49
N THR A 97 -24.23 -14.44 24.77
CA THR A 97 -23.72 -15.10 23.55
C THR A 97 -23.33 -14.08 22.50
N ARG A 98 -24.13 -13.01 22.32
CA ARG A 98 -23.80 -11.89 21.43
C ARG A 98 -22.52 -11.18 21.86
N GLY A 99 -22.36 -10.88 23.16
CA GLY A 99 -21.15 -10.27 23.70
C GLY A 99 -19.91 -11.10 23.41
N ALA A 100 -19.97 -12.40 23.67
CA ALA A 100 -18.87 -13.33 23.40
C ALA A 100 -18.51 -13.39 21.91
N LEU A 101 -19.50 -13.44 21.02
CA LEU A 101 -19.26 -13.44 19.56
C LEU A 101 -18.64 -12.13 19.07
N LEU A 102 -19.07 -10.99 19.63
CA LEU A 102 -18.48 -9.69 19.29
C LEU A 102 -17.05 -9.55 19.82
N GLU A 103 -16.76 -10.08 21.01
CA GLU A 103 -15.39 -10.16 21.56
C GLU A 103 -14.49 -11.00 20.64
N GLU A 104 -14.90 -12.22 20.28
CA GLU A 104 -14.17 -13.09 19.36
C GLU A 104 -13.92 -12.42 17.99
N LEU A 105 -14.92 -11.70 17.46
CA LEU A 105 -14.78 -10.97 16.19
C LEU A 105 -13.82 -9.79 16.31
N THR A 106 -13.80 -9.10 17.45
CA THR A 106 -12.88 -7.99 17.72
C THR A 106 -11.44 -8.49 17.80
N GLU A 107 -11.20 -9.60 18.49
CA GLU A 107 -9.88 -10.25 18.59
C GLU A 107 -9.29 -10.63 17.22
N VAL A 108 -10.13 -10.95 16.24
CA VAL A 108 -9.69 -11.27 14.87
C VAL A 108 -9.55 -10.00 14.00
N ARG A 109 -10.40 -8.99 14.23
CA ARG A 109 -10.44 -7.77 13.43
C ARG A 109 -9.25 -6.86 13.68
N GLU A 110 -8.92 -6.57 14.94
CA GLU A 110 -7.85 -5.60 15.28
C GLU A 110 -6.50 -5.98 14.66
N PRO A 111 -6.02 -7.24 14.73
CA PRO A 111 -4.74 -7.62 14.12
C PRO A 111 -4.75 -7.51 12.59
N LEU A 112 -5.92 -7.69 11.94
CA LEU A 112 -6.06 -7.51 10.50
C LEU A 112 -5.99 -6.03 10.11
N GLU A 113 -6.59 -5.14 10.91
CA GLU A 113 -6.51 -3.69 10.70
C GLU A 113 -5.08 -3.17 10.88
N GLU A 114 -4.38 -3.58 11.94
CA GLU A 114 -2.97 -3.25 12.15
C GLU A 114 -2.10 -3.73 10.97
N ARG A 115 -2.33 -4.96 10.52
CA ARG A 115 -1.60 -5.53 9.38
C ARG A 115 -1.93 -4.81 8.07
N LEU A 116 -3.17 -4.37 7.89
CA LEU A 116 -3.57 -3.56 6.73
C LEU A 116 -2.83 -2.23 6.72
N VAL A 117 -2.78 -1.52 7.86
CA VAL A 117 -2.05 -0.26 8.00
C VAL A 117 -0.57 -0.44 7.66
N SER A 118 0.05 -1.51 8.18
CA SER A 118 1.45 -1.82 7.89
C SER A 118 1.70 -2.09 6.40
N LEU A 119 0.82 -2.84 5.73
CA LEU A 119 0.95 -3.12 4.29
C LEU A 119 0.73 -1.87 3.44
N VAL A 120 -0.21 -1.01 3.80
CA VAL A 120 -0.45 0.26 3.10
C VAL A 120 0.76 1.19 3.25
N ALA A 121 1.33 1.29 4.45
CA ALA A 121 2.57 2.03 4.66
C ALA A 121 3.72 1.48 3.81
N LYS A 122 3.82 0.14 3.70
CA LYS A 122 4.84 -0.51 2.87
C LYS A 122 4.63 -0.27 1.37
N GLU A 123 3.38 -0.27 0.90
CA GLU A 123 3.05 0.09 -0.49
C GLU A 123 3.50 1.50 -0.83
N TYR A 124 3.21 2.46 0.06
CA TYR A 124 3.62 3.84 -0.13
C TYR A 124 5.15 3.98 -0.19
N GLU A 125 5.88 3.33 0.73
CA GLU A 125 7.35 3.30 0.71
C GLU A 125 7.90 2.74 -0.62
N LEU A 126 7.31 1.64 -1.10
CA LEU A 126 7.72 1.01 -2.36
C LEU A 126 7.39 1.87 -3.58
N GLN A 127 6.25 2.57 -3.59
CA GLN A 127 5.89 3.52 -4.65
C GLN A 127 6.87 4.68 -4.71
N VAL A 128 7.18 5.31 -3.56
CA VAL A 128 8.17 6.40 -3.48
C VAL A 128 9.53 5.92 -3.97
N ARG A 129 9.97 4.73 -3.56
CA ARG A 129 11.23 4.14 -4.04
C ARG A 129 11.23 3.90 -5.55
N PHE A 130 10.12 3.36 -6.09
CA PHE A 130 9.99 3.12 -7.52
C PHE A 130 10.08 4.42 -8.32
N SER A 131 9.35 5.46 -7.90
CA SER A 131 9.43 6.78 -8.54
C SER A 131 10.83 7.39 -8.48
N GLY A 132 11.54 7.21 -7.36
CA GLY A 132 12.95 7.63 -7.23
C GLY A 132 13.87 6.91 -8.22
N LEU A 133 13.68 5.61 -8.43
CA LEU A 133 14.43 4.84 -9.43
C LEU A 133 14.07 5.24 -10.87
N GLU A 134 12.82 5.59 -11.14
CA GLU A 134 12.42 6.12 -12.46
C GLU A 134 13.10 7.45 -12.79
N VAL A 135 13.23 8.35 -11.80
CA VAL A 135 14.01 9.59 -11.97
C VAL A 135 15.48 9.27 -12.25
N GLN A 136 16.09 8.32 -11.54
CA GLN A 136 17.46 7.89 -11.81
C GLN A 136 17.61 7.32 -13.23
N ARG A 137 16.65 6.51 -13.68
CA ARG A 137 16.65 5.97 -15.05
C ARG A 137 16.62 7.08 -16.08
N LEU A 138 15.74 8.07 -15.92
CA LEU A 138 15.64 9.22 -16.83
C LEU A 138 16.95 10.04 -16.89
N LEU A 139 17.64 10.21 -15.76
CA LEU A 139 18.93 10.89 -15.71
C LEU A 139 20.00 10.11 -16.47
N ILE A 140 20.04 8.79 -16.31
CA ILE A 140 20.98 7.91 -17.02
C ILE A 140 20.69 7.89 -18.53
N GLU A 141 19.42 7.79 -18.94
CA GLU A 141 19.00 7.86 -20.35
C GLU A 141 19.48 9.17 -21.00
N LYS A 142 19.39 10.30 -20.27
CA LYS A 142 19.93 11.59 -20.70
C LYS A 142 21.46 11.59 -20.82
N GLU A 143 22.18 11.02 -19.85
CA GLU A 143 23.66 10.91 -19.88
C GLU A 143 24.17 10.03 -21.03
N LEU A 144 23.42 8.97 -21.38
CA LEU A 144 23.71 8.10 -22.51
C LEU A 144 23.41 8.76 -23.87
N GLY A 145 22.82 9.96 -23.88
CA GLY A 145 22.46 10.67 -25.11
C GLY A 145 21.28 10.05 -25.84
N GLU A 146 20.45 9.26 -25.16
CA GLU A 146 19.20 8.77 -25.73
C GLU A 146 18.28 9.97 -26.03
N LYS A 147 17.64 9.95 -27.21
CA LYS A 147 16.74 11.03 -27.64
C LYS A 147 15.41 10.94 -26.89
N ILE A 148 15.41 11.38 -25.64
CA ILE A 148 14.18 11.67 -24.90
C ILE A 148 13.91 13.15 -25.09
N SER A 149 12.74 13.48 -25.64
CA SER A 149 12.38 14.89 -25.79
C SER A 149 12.17 15.52 -24.40
N PRO A 150 12.51 16.81 -24.19
CA PRO A 150 12.24 17.48 -22.92
C PRO A 150 10.77 17.41 -22.49
N GLN A 151 9.85 17.45 -23.46
CA GLN A 151 8.40 17.30 -23.24
C GLN A 151 8.04 15.88 -22.74
N GLU A 152 8.64 14.85 -23.31
CA GLU A 152 8.43 13.46 -22.88
C GLU A 152 9.05 13.20 -21.49
N MET A 153 10.18 13.85 -21.19
CA MET A 153 10.76 13.82 -19.85
C MET A 153 9.86 14.52 -18.83
N GLU A 154 9.29 15.67 -19.17
CA GLU A 154 8.36 16.43 -18.33
C GLU A 154 7.06 15.66 -18.11
N GLU A 155 6.46 15.08 -19.16
CA GLU A 155 5.27 14.24 -19.05
C GLU A 155 5.52 12.99 -18.19
N ARG A 156 6.70 12.36 -18.33
CA ARG A 156 7.10 11.23 -17.47
C ARG A 156 7.27 11.67 -16.02
N LEU A 157 7.90 12.83 -15.75
CA LEU A 157 8.05 13.37 -14.41
C LEU A 157 6.70 13.78 -13.78
N GLU A 158 5.77 14.33 -14.55
CA GLU A 158 4.41 14.66 -14.09
C GLU A 158 3.64 13.40 -13.65
N ARG A 159 3.81 12.28 -14.37
CA ARG A 159 3.23 10.99 -13.96
C ARG A 159 3.87 10.39 -12.69
N LEU A 160 5.05 10.86 -12.30
CA LEU A 160 5.76 10.44 -11.09
C LEU A 160 5.37 11.25 -9.84
N VAL A 161 4.59 12.32 -9.98
CA VAL A 161 4.10 13.14 -8.86
C VAL A 161 3.07 12.34 -8.06
N LEU A 162 3.58 11.57 -7.10
CA LEU A 162 2.97 10.90 -5.95
C LEU A 162 1.67 10.09 -6.20
N PRO A 163 1.51 8.92 -5.54
CA PRO A 163 0.28 8.16 -5.60
C PRO A 163 -0.91 9.00 -5.09
N PRO A 164 -2.15 8.69 -5.53
CA PRO A 164 -3.35 9.27 -4.94
C PRO A 164 -3.26 9.13 -3.42
N SER A 165 -3.68 10.21 -2.74
CA SER A 165 -3.78 10.39 -1.29
C SER A 165 -3.84 9.07 -0.52
N PRO A 166 -3.16 8.94 0.64
CA PRO A 166 -3.38 7.80 1.53
C PRO A 166 -4.89 7.60 1.59
N VAL A 167 -5.34 6.41 1.18
CA VAL A 167 -6.74 6.03 1.28
C VAL A 167 -7.09 6.31 2.72
N GLU A 168 -7.87 7.38 2.95
CA GLU A 168 -8.51 7.59 4.22
C GLU A 168 -9.31 6.31 4.39
N VAL A 169 -8.80 5.43 5.25
CA VAL A 169 -9.63 4.37 5.79
C VAL A 169 -10.55 5.11 6.75
N THR A 170 -11.51 5.84 6.19
CA THR A 170 -12.67 6.32 6.93
C THR A 170 -13.45 5.04 7.22
N ILE A 171 -13.09 4.38 8.32
CA ILE A 171 -14.02 3.51 9.01
C ILE A 171 -15.08 4.47 9.50
N ASN A 172 -16.08 4.73 8.66
CA ASN A 172 -17.31 5.37 9.09
C ASN A 172 -17.96 4.39 10.05
N TYR A 173 -17.58 4.48 11.32
CA TYR A 173 -18.51 4.19 12.37
C TYR A 173 -19.57 5.28 12.20
N GLU A 174 -20.64 4.98 11.47
CA GLU A 174 -21.90 5.63 11.75
C GLU A 174 -22.22 5.28 13.19
N THR A 175 -21.67 6.04 14.14
CA THR A 175 -22.29 6.24 15.43
C THR A 175 -23.61 6.89 15.09
N ARG A 176 -24.60 6.02 14.88
CA ARG A 176 -26.00 6.38 14.75
C ARG A 176 -26.28 7.30 15.93
N ASP A 177 -26.43 8.58 15.63
CA ASP A 177 -26.73 9.61 16.61
C ASP A 177 -27.91 9.11 17.46
N GLU A 178 -27.61 8.83 18.72
CA GLU A 178 -28.60 8.82 19.78
C GLU A 178 -29.10 10.26 19.92
N GLY A 179 -30.05 10.63 19.07
CA GLY A 179 -30.64 11.95 19.06
C GLY A 179 -32.03 11.90 18.43
N ASP A 180 -33.02 12.17 19.27
CA ASP A 180 -34.42 12.50 18.96
C ASP A 180 -35.39 11.31 18.82
N THR A 181 -36.51 11.20 19.55
CA THR A 181 -37.05 11.84 20.77
C THR A 181 -38.42 11.15 21.02
N TRP A 182 -38.76 10.91 22.30
CA TRP A 182 -40.06 10.50 22.88
C TRP A 182 -40.58 9.08 22.63
#